data_AF-A0A959GKP1-F1
#
_entry.id   AF-A0A959GKP1-F1
#
_cell.length_a   1.000
_cell.length_b   1.000
_cell.length_c   1.000
_cell.angle_alpha   90.00
_cell.angle_beta   90.00
_cell.angle_gamma   90.00
#
_symmetry.space_group_name_H-M   'P 1'
#
loop_
_entity.id
_entity.type
_entity.pdbx_description
1 polymer ?
#
loop_
_entity_poly.entity_id
_entity_poly.type
_entity_poly.pdbx_seq_one_letter_code
_entity_poly.pdbx_strand_id
1 'polypeptide(L)'
;MTKYLHAIFAVVLIFAIQDSLLAQPANDECENAIAVGFGSHDFSSIDATSGVPAFPQNCPSDDSSSDSLYNDIWYLYTADFTGLVQFSTCGMADFDTNLAVYGPNAPCPPTDDDLIDCSEDAAGCAGFSSSVSFPVVSGETYLLRIGGWGGSSPGEEGTGTFTLSEFVPPLGPPNDDCDTAIDLVLDANDSIYVEFESLYANTSLPQHVEPIQCFEADEEFVYNDVWYSWTATFTDGLEWSNCGTTNFDSRMAVYESTTCPPDVNSLVGCSDDGVDENAFNCAGFTSRALFNVEEGKTYYFRLGGWSNGDAGDGSFYVRRIPLIVPPANDPCETPNEAYIITEQQADDFDVLFEGSTTFASGQPEYPNPSCRNDGEF
;
A
#
# COMPACT_ATOMS: atom_id res chain seq x y z
N MET A 1 86.99 52.73 17.48
CA MET A 1 85.84 52.77 18.40
C MET A 1 84.62 52.32 17.59
N THR A 2 83.99 51.16 17.84
CA THR A 2 82.91 50.93 18.86
C THR A 2 81.79 51.98 18.77
N LYS A 3 80.47 51.72 18.79
CA LYS A 3 79.57 50.55 18.98
C LYS A 3 78.17 51.01 18.46
N TYR A 4 77.11 50.21 18.23
CA TYR A 4 76.78 48.77 18.36
C TYR A 4 75.72 48.42 17.28
N LEU A 5 75.45 47.13 17.07
CA LEU A 5 74.29 46.58 16.32
C LEU A 5 73.06 46.48 17.26
N HIS A 6 71.85 46.78 16.77
CA HIS A 6 70.60 46.33 17.40
C HIS A 6 69.61 45.87 16.32
N ALA A 7 69.58 44.56 16.08
CA ALA A 7 68.52 43.91 15.31
C ALA A 7 67.43 43.44 16.30
N ILE A 8 66.18 43.82 16.05
CA ILE A 8 65.04 43.33 16.84
C ILE A 8 64.68 41.94 16.30
N PHE A 9 64.95 40.91 17.10
CA PHE A 9 64.52 39.55 16.80
C PHE A 9 63.05 39.38 17.20
N ALA A 10 62.15 39.29 16.22
CA ALA A 10 60.79 38.83 16.46
C ALA A 10 60.80 37.30 16.56
N VAL A 11 60.59 36.77 17.76
CA VAL A 11 60.42 35.33 17.98
C VAL A 11 58.95 35.00 17.70
N VAL A 12 58.68 34.45 16.51
CA VAL A 12 57.39 33.84 16.20
C VAL A 12 57.37 32.46 16.85
N LEU A 13 56.57 32.29 17.91
CA LEU A 13 56.26 30.97 18.44
C LEU A 13 55.28 30.30 17.47
N ILE A 14 55.77 29.35 16.68
CA ILE A 14 54.92 28.43 15.93
C ILE A 14 54.47 27.36 16.90
N PHE A 15 53.24 27.45 17.39
CA PHE A 15 52.55 26.29 17.96
C PHE A 15 52.26 25.32 16.82
N ALA A 16 52.99 24.21 16.78
CA ALA A 16 52.55 23.06 16.01
C ALA A 16 51.35 22.46 16.73
N ILE A 17 50.16 22.64 16.16
CA ILE A 17 49.01 21.82 16.51
C ILE A 17 49.39 20.41 16.05
N GLN A 18 49.60 19.50 17.01
CA GLN A 18 49.67 18.09 16.71
C GLN A 18 48.24 17.59 16.62
N ASP A 19 47.62 17.77 15.45
CA ASP A 19 46.46 16.96 15.12
C ASP A 19 46.95 15.50 15.10
N SER A 20 46.34 14.71 15.97
CA SER A 20 46.51 13.26 15.97
C SER A 20 45.93 12.75 14.66
N LEU A 21 46.80 12.44 13.69
CA LEU A 21 46.45 11.60 12.55
C LEU A 21 46.14 10.19 13.08
N LEU A 22 44.91 10.03 13.57
CA LEU A 22 44.26 8.73 13.71
C LEU A 22 44.16 8.14 12.30
N ALA A 23 44.40 6.83 12.21
CA ALA A 23 44.35 6.14 10.93
C ALA A 23 42.89 5.80 10.65
N GLN A 24 42.22 6.75 10.00
CA GLN A 24 40.80 6.66 9.65
C GLN A 24 40.43 5.31 9.03
N PRO A 25 39.20 4.80 9.26
CA PRO A 25 38.69 3.62 8.57
C PRO A 25 38.90 3.73 7.06
N ALA A 26 39.16 2.59 6.41
CA ALA A 26 39.48 2.58 4.98
C ALA A 26 38.33 3.13 4.11
N ASN A 27 37.11 3.17 4.65
CA ASN A 27 35.86 3.64 4.06
C ASN A 27 35.22 4.82 4.81
N ASP A 28 36.03 5.63 5.51
CA ASP A 28 35.64 6.91 6.13
C ASP A 28 35.01 7.88 5.10
N GLU A 29 35.53 7.90 3.87
CA GLU A 29 35.03 8.73 2.76
C GLU A 29 34.38 7.86 1.66
N CYS A 30 33.31 8.36 1.03
CA CYS A 30 32.56 7.60 0.03
C CYS A 30 33.36 7.21 -1.21
N GLU A 31 34.46 7.90 -1.57
CA GLU A 31 35.32 7.48 -2.68
C GLU A 31 36.04 6.14 -2.40
N ASN A 32 36.12 5.74 -1.13
CA ASN A 32 36.77 4.52 -0.68
C ASN A 32 35.78 3.49 -0.11
N ALA A 33 34.47 3.68 -0.38
CA ALA A 33 33.40 2.80 0.06
C ALA A 33 33.67 1.31 -0.26
N ILE A 34 33.53 0.44 0.74
CA ILE A 34 33.88 -0.99 0.60
C ILE A 34 32.76 -1.74 -0.12
N ALA A 35 33.13 -2.49 -1.16
CA ALA A 35 32.18 -3.32 -1.90
C ALA A 35 31.72 -4.53 -1.06
N VAL A 36 30.40 -4.70 -0.94
CA VAL A 36 29.73 -5.75 -0.18
C VAL A 36 28.61 -6.42 -1.00
N GLY A 37 28.24 -7.63 -0.60
CA GLY A 37 27.10 -8.38 -1.13
C GLY A 37 26.24 -8.90 0.03
N PHE A 38 25.40 -9.91 -0.23
CA PHE A 38 24.57 -10.49 0.83
C PHE A 38 25.38 -11.16 1.95
N GLY A 39 24.71 -11.27 3.10
CA GLY A 39 25.25 -11.88 4.32
C GLY A 39 25.54 -10.85 5.40
N SER A 40 26.37 -11.26 6.36
CA SER A 40 26.77 -10.43 7.49
C SER A 40 28.20 -9.92 7.30
N HIS A 41 28.43 -8.66 7.65
CA HIS A 41 29.72 -7.97 7.53
C HIS A 41 30.07 -7.28 8.84
N ASP A 42 31.28 -7.51 9.34
CA ASP A 42 31.84 -6.79 10.48
C ASP A 42 32.17 -5.35 10.07
N PHE A 43 31.91 -4.38 10.96
CA PHE A 43 32.25 -2.97 10.72
C PHE A 43 32.77 -2.26 11.97
N SER A 44 33.43 -1.11 11.77
CA SER A 44 33.73 -0.16 12.84
C SER A 44 33.74 1.27 12.32
N SER A 45 33.07 2.15 13.06
CA SER A 45 33.07 3.61 12.90
C SER A 45 34.08 4.32 13.83
N ILE A 46 34.87 3.56 14.61
CA ILE A 46 35.81 4.16 15.57
C ILE A 46 36.86 5.01 14.85
N ASP A 47 37.10 6.20 15.41
CA ASP A 47 37.94 7.29 14.91
C ASP A 47 37.39 8.01 13.65
N ALA A 48 36.33 7.49 13.00
CA ALA A 48 35.77 8.01 11.74
C ALA A 48 35.40 9.49 11.79
N THR A 49 35.47 10.16 10.64
CA THR A 49 35.01 11.54 10.48
C THR A 49 33.50 11.59 10.18
N SER A 50 32.93 12.79 10.19
CA SER A 50 31.53 12.99 9.82
C SER A 50 31.47 13.60 8.41
N GLY A 51 31.18 12.75 7.43
CA GLY A 51 31.06 13.07 6.02
C GLY A 51 29.78 13.85 5.67
N VAL A 52 29.61 14.12 4.38
CA VAL A 52 28.46 14.84 3.82
C VAL A 52 27.68 13.95 2.83
N PRO A 53 26.35 14.14 2.69
CA PRO A 53 25.51 15.18 3.28
C PRO A 53 25.26 14.97 4.77
N ALA A 54 24.60 15.93 5.43
CA ALA A 54 24.07 15.70 6.78
C ALA A 54 22.95 14.62 6.74
N PHE A 55 22.36 14.27 7.89
CA PHE A 55 21.18 13.42 7.86
C PHE A 55 20.04 14.12 7.11
N PRO A 56 19.37 13.45 6.16
CA PRO A 56 18.27 14.05 5.42
C PRO A 56 17.06 14.33 6.34
N GLN A 57 16.56 15.57 6.34
CA GLN A 57 15.42 15.97 7.20
C GLN A 57 14.08 15.29 6.85
N ASN A 58 14.03 14.60 5.71
CA ASN A 58 12.88 13.85 5.21
C ASN A 58 12.97 12.35 5.52
N CYS A 59 13.94 11.93 6.35
CA CYS A 59 13.95 10.59 6.89
C CYS A 59 12.82 10.41 7.93
N PRO A 60 12.09 9.28 7.93
CA PRO A 60 11.15 8.98 8.99
C PRO A 60 11.88 8.50 10.26
N SER A 61 12.19 9.43 11.17
CA SER A 61 12.49 9.11 12.57
C SER A 61 11.21 9.29 13.42
N ASP A 62 10.92 8.33 14.31
CA ASP A 62 9.61 8.26 14.99
C ASP A 62 9.41 9.33 16.10
N ASP A 63 10.47 10.00 16.58
CA ASP A 63 10.36 11.11 17.57
C ASP A 63 11.60 12.05 17.65
N SER A 64 12.44 12.10 16.60
CA SER A 64 13.73 12.82 16.64
C SER A 64 13.66 14.19 15.93
N SER A 65 14.39 15.17 16.45
CA SER A 65 14.40 16.56 15.90
C SER A 65 15.81 17.09 15.62
N SER A 66 16.78 16.18 15.54
CA SER A 66 18.16 16.45 15.14
C SER A 66 18.86 15.16 14.71
N ASP A 67 18.26 14.45 13.77
CA ASP A 67 18.77 13.20 13.19
C ASP A 67 20.20 13.40 12.65
N SER A 68 21.02 12.33 12.68
CA SER A 68 22.47 12.48 12.48
C SER A 68 23.17 11.25 11.92
N LEU A 69 24.18 11.47 11.07
CA LEU A 69 25.13 10.45 10.62
C LEU A 69 26.53 10.97 10.96
N TYR A 70 26.94 10.84 12.22
CA TYR A 70 28.32 11.14 12.62
C TYR A 70 29.19 9.88 12.53
N ASN A 71 30.51 10.08 12.53
CA ASN A 71 31.53 9.03 12.48
C ASN A 71 31.18 7.95 11.45
N ASP A 72 30.85 8.38 10.24
CA ASP A 72 30.20 7.53 9.26
C ASP A 72 31.18 6.78 8.36
N ILE A 73 30.72 5.64 7.86
CA ILE A 73 31.47 4.73 7.02
C ILE A 73 30.61 4.24 5.86
N TRP A 74 31.26 4.04 4.72
CA TRP A 74 30.59 3.88 3.44
C TRP A 74 30.79 2.50 2.81
N TYR A 75 29.77 2.01 2.13
CA TYR A 75 29.77 0.70 1.46
C TYR A 75 29.11 0.78 0.08
N LEU A 76 29.56 -0.05 -0.85
CA LEU A 76 28.95 -0.18 -2.18
C LEU A 76 28.27 -1.55 -2.27
N TYR A 77 26.97 -1.56 -2.53
CA TYR A 77 26.21 -2.77 -2.77
C TYR A 77 25.76 -2.84 -4.23
N THR A 78 26.12 -3.90 -4.95
CA THR A 78 25.64 -4.13 -6.32
C THR A 78 24.65 -5.27 -6.32
N ALA A 79 23.41 -4.99 -6.72
CA ALA A 79 22.35 -5.98 -6.74
C ALA A 79 22.51 -6.95 -7.92
N ASP A 80 22.27 -8.23 -7.71
CA ASP A 80 22.17 -9.25 -8.75
C ASP A 80 20.71 -9.64 -9.07
N PHE A 81 19.75 -9.16 -8.28
CA PHE A 81 18.30 -9.33 -8.45
C PHE A 81 17.56 -7.98 -8.47
N THR A 82 16.29 -8.00 -8.85
CA THR A 82 15.36 -6.87 -8.71
C THR A 82 14.33 -7.23 -7.64
N GLY A 83 14.14 -6.37 -6.63
CA GLY A 83 13.30 -6.63 -5.45
C GLY A 83 13.60 -5.65 -4.32
N LEU A 84 13.39 -6.02 -3.06
CA LEU A 84 13.84 -5.21 -1.90
C LEU A 84 15.06 -5.85 -1.20
N VAL A 85 15.97 -5.02 -0.73
CA VAL A 85 17.06 -5.43 0.17
C VAL A 85 16.82 -4.82 1.53
N GLN A 86 16.91 -5.64 2.58
CA GLN A 86 17.01 -5.16 3.94
C GLN A 86 18.49 -4.97 4.31
N PHE A 87 18.80 -3.76 4.77
CA PHE A 87 20.08 -3.36 5.35
C PHE A 87 19.86 -3.07 6.84
N SER A 88 20.55 -3.80 7.71
CA SER A 88 20.22 -3.83 9.14
C SER A 88 21.43 -3.92 10.06
N THR A 89 21.48 -3.07 11.07
CA THR A 89 22.34 -3.16 12.26
C THR A 89 21.57 -3.64 13.51
N CYS A 90 20.28 -3.95 13.34
CA CYS A 90 19.30 -4.27 14.39
C CYS A 90 19.80 -5.30 15.42
N GLY A 91 20.08 -4.84 16.64
CA GLY A 91 20.57 -5.65 17.76
C GLY A 91 22.01 -6.16 17.60
N MET A 92 22.77 -5.65 16.64
CA MET A 92 24.09 -6.14 16.22
C MET A 92 25.20 -5.08 16.23
N ALA A 93 24.89 -3.82 16.52
CA ALA A 93 25.85 -2.76 16.84
C ALA A 93 25.97 -2.56 18.36
N ASP A 94 27.09 -1.98 18.82
CA ASP A 94 27.34 -1.65 20.23
C ASP A 94 27.07 -0.17 20.60
N PHE A 95 26.52 0.61 19.66
CA PHE A 95 26.20 2.04 19.74
C PHE A 95 24.88 2.35 19.01
N ASP A 96 24.35 3.56 19.22
CA ASP A 96 23.15 4.07 18.54
C ASP A 96 23.45 4.36 17.05
N THR A 97 22.77 3.69 16.13
CA THR A 97 23.11 3.69 14.69
C THR A 97 22.08 4.36 13.81
N ASN A 98 22.55 5.19 12.89
CA ASN A 98 21.78 5.74 11.78
C ASN A 98 22.23 5.11 10.45
N LEU A 99 21.27 4.80 9.58
CA LEU A 99 21.50 4.23 8.24
C LEU A 99 20.98 5.18 7.16
N ALA A 100 21.70 5.27 6.04
CA ALA A 100 21.20 5.89 4.82
C ALA A 100 21.60 5.09 3.56
N VAL A 101 20.73 5.13 2.56
CA VAL A 101 20.88 4.43 1.28
C VAL A 101 20.68 5.43 0.16
N TYR A 102 21.71 5.59 -0.68
CA TYR A 102 21.68 6.46 -1.86
C TYR A 102 21.60 5.63 -3.14
N GLY A 103 20.91 6.20 -4.13
CA GLY A 103 20.50 5.51 -5.34
C GLY A 103 21.62 5.26 -6.36
N PRO A 104 21.25 4.56 -7.45
CA PRO A 104 22.23 4.16 -8.45
C PRO A 104 22.79 5.36 -9.19
N ASN A 105 24.12 5.40 -9.31
CA ASN A 105 24.89 6.51 -9.88
C ASN A 105 24.90 7.80 -9.03
N ALA A 106 24.54 7.72 -7.74
CA ALA A 106 24.76 8.82 -6.80
C ALA A 106 26.21 9.32 -6.86
N PRO A 107 26.47 10.64 -6.87
CA PRO A 107 27.81 11.17 -6.79
C PRO A 107 28.44 10.87 -5.42
N CYS A 108 29.74 11.14 -5.32
CA CYS A 108 30.42 11.17 -4.03
C CYS A 108 31.04 12.57 -3.83
N PRO A 109 30.69 13.30 -2.75
CA PRO A 109 29.59 12.99 -1.83
C PRO A 109 28.21 13.00 -2.53
N PRO A 110 27.25 12.19 -2.06
CA PRO A 110 25.88 12.23 -2.57
C PRO A 110 25.15 13.50 -2.11
N THR A 111 23.96 13.72 -2.63
CA THR A 111 23.05 14.79 -2.21
C THR A 111 21.77 14.22 -1.60
N ASP A 112 20.97 15.08 -0.96
CA ASP A 112 19.68 14.66 -0.39
C ASP A 112 18.70 14.17 -1.48
N ASP A 113 18.82 14.67 -2.71
CA ASP A 113 18.07 14.21 -3.89
C ASP A 113 18.46 12.78 -4.35
N ASP A 114 19.63 12.28 -3.93
CA ASP A 114 20.10 10.93 -4.24
C ASP A 114 19.65 9.88 -3.20
N LEU A 115 19.03 10.30 -2.09
CA LEU A 115 18.55 9.39 -1.04
C LEU A 115 17.37 8.55 -1.55
N ILE A 116 17.47 7.23 -1.38
CA ILE A 116 16.34 6.31 -1.56
C ILE A 116 15.59 6.12 -0.24
N ASP A 117 16.31 5.78 0.83
CA ASP A 117 15.73 5.42 2.12
C ASP A 117 16.76 5.53 3.25
N CYS A 118 16.32 5.53 4.49
CA CYS A 118 17.14 5.70 5.69
C CYS A 118 16.43 5.19 6.95
N SER A 119 17.15 5.06 8.07
CA SER A 119 16.58 4.63 9.35
C SER A 119 17.38 5.18 10.54
N GLU A 120 16.64 5.69 11.52
CA GLU A 120 17.01 5.94 12.92
C GLU A 120 16.02 5.12 13.76
N ASP A 121 16.47 4.43 14.82
CA ASP A 121 15.62 3.70 15.77
C ASP A 121 14.54 2.76 15.18
N ALA A 122 14.96 1.79 14.37
CA ALA A 122 14.02 0.80 13.81
C ALA A 122 13.24 0.03 14.90
N ALA A 123 11.92 0.03 14.78
CA ALA A 123 11.02 -0.52 15.79
C ALA A 123 11.31 -2.00 16.12
N GLY A 124 11.55 -2.27 17.40
CA GLY A 124 11.87 -3.62 17.91
C GLY A 124 13.37 -3.96 17.93
N CYS A 125 14.23 -3.09 17.42
CA CYS A 125 15.68 -3.24 17.51
C CYS A 125 16.21 -2.85 18.89
N ALA A 126 17.17 -3.63 19.40
CA ALA A 126 17.75 -3.38 20.72
C ALA A 126 18.87 -2.34 20.65
N GLY A 127 18.92 -1.44 21.63
CA GLY A 127 20.02 -0.49 21.78
C GLY A 127 20.08 0.57 20.67
N PHE A 128 18.93 1.08 20.23
CA PHE A 128 18.86 2.20 19.29
C PHE A 128 19.57 1.91 17.96
N SER A 129 19.34 0.70 17.44
CA SER A 129 19.95 0.21 16.20
C SER A 129 18.92 0.14 15.08
N SER A 130 19.38 0.25 13.84
CA SER A 130 18.54 0.63 12.72
C SER A 130 18.39 -0.47 11.66
N SER A 131 17.36 -0.32 10.83
CA SER A 131 17.02 -1.29 9.79
C SER A 131 16.15 -0.65 8.73
N VAL A 132 16.57 -0.72 7.47
CA VAL A 132 15.92 -0.09 6.32
C VAL A 132 15.72 -1.11 5.19
N SER A 133 14.62 -1.01 4.43
CA SER A 133 14.26 -1.95 3.36
C SER A 133 13.97 -1.20 2.06
N PHE A 134 14.91 -1.23 1.11
CA PHE A 134 14.88 -0.36 -0.08
C PHE A 134 14.82 -1.15 -1.40
N PRO A 135 14.23 -0.59 -2.47
CA PRO A 135 14.14 -1.24 -3.76
C PRO A 135 15.48 -1.24 -4.51
N VAL A 136 15.78 -2.38 -5.13
CA VAL A 136 16.98 -2.60 -5.94
C VAL A 136 16.65 -3.16 -7.32
N VAL A 137 17.53 -2.89 -8.30
CA VAL A 137 17.44 -3.37 -9.68
C VAL A 137 18.70 -4.16 -10.03
N SER A 138 18.52 -5.34 -10.63
CA SER A 138 19.63 -6.23 -11.01
C SER A 138 20.65 -5.53 -11.91
N GLY A 139 21.90 -5.48 -11.46
CA GLY A 139 23.03 -4.84 -12.13
C GLY A 139 23.36 -3.43 -11.65
N GLU A 140 22.49 -2.78 -10.87
CA GLU A 140 22.71 -1.43 -10.35
C GLU A 140 23.51 -1.43 -9.04
N THR A 141 24.27 -0.35 -8.79
CA THR A 141 25.12 -0.19 -7.60
C THR A 141 24.64 0.96 -6.72
N TYR A 142 24.38 0.65 -5.45
CA TYR A 142 23.87 1.53 -4.41
C TYR A 142 24.98 1.89 -3.42
N LEU A 143 24.91 3.10 -2.86
CA LEU A 143 25.85 3.58 -1.86
C LEU A 143 25.15 3.53 -0.49
N LEU A 144 25.68 2.72 0.42
CA LEU A 144 25.15 2.51 1.77
C LEU A 144 26.05 3.23 2.78
N ARG A 145 25.44 3.78 3.83
CA ARG A 145 26.13 4.54 4.87
C ARG A 145 25.66 4.10 6.25
N ILE A 146 26.61 3.89 7.16
CA ILE A 146 26.36 3.66 8.59
C ILE A 146 27.05 4.81 9.33
N GLY A 147 26.36 5.44 10.26
CA GLY A 147 26.92 6.41 11.21
C GLY A 147 26.27 6.27 12.57
N GLY A 148 26.71 7.07 13.52
CA GLY A 148 26.15 7.12 14.87
C GLY A 148 25.31 8.36 15.13
N TRP A 149 24.34 8.20 16.04
CA TRP A 149 23.48 9.27 16.51
C TRP A 149 24.23 10.33 17.33
N GLY A 150 23.67 11.54 17.43
CA GLY A 150 24.09 12.55 18.41
C GLY A 150 23.36 13.88 18.29
N GLY A 151 23.09 14.53 19.42
CA GLY A 151 22.63 15.94 19.40
C GLY A 151 23.68 16.94 18.87
N SER A 152 24.95 16.52 18.73
CA SER A 152 26.04 17.31 18.14
C SER A 152 27.29 16.46 17.87
N SER A 153 28.07 16.83 16.85
CA SER A 153 29.40 16.27 16.56
C SER A 153 30.30 16.19 17.82
N PRO A 154 31.05 15.10 18.01
CA PRO A 154 31.23 13.98 17.08
C PRO A 154 30.15 12.89 17.14
N GLY A 155 29.08 13.00 17.95
CA GLY A 155 28.10 11.90 18.07
C GLY A 155 28.68 10.58 18.61
N GLU A 156 27.99 9.47 18.37
CA GLU A 156 28.40 8.12 18.75
C GLU A 156 29.23 7.41 17.66
N GLU A 157 30.06 6.46 18.08
CA GLU A 157 30.91 5.60 17.24
C GLU A 157 31.06 4.24 17.93
N GLY A 158 31.41 3.20 17.17
CA GLY A 158 31.58 1.87 17.75
C GLY A 158 31.92 0.77 16.76
N THR A 159 31.49 -0.44 17.11
CA THR A 159 31.67 -1.67 16.33
C THR A 159 30.36 -2.45 16.21
N GLY A 160 30.29 -3.33 15.21
CA GLY A 160 29.15 -4.20 15.08
C GLY A 160 29.23 -5.11 13.88
N THR A 161 28.12 -5.79 13.62
CA THR A 161 27.88 -6.44 12.33
C THR A 161 26.62 -5.85 11.72
N PHE A 162 26.63 -5.61 10.41
CA PHE A 162 25.40 -5.37 9.66
C PHE A 162 25.07 -6.58 8.80
N THR A 163 23.81 -6.70 8.39
CA THR A 163 23.37 -7.67 7.38
C THR A 163 22.81 -6.99 6.15
N LEU A 164 23.12 -7.56 4.99
CA LEU A 164 22.39 -7.35 3.74
C LEU A 164 21.69 -8.66 3.39
N SER A 165 20.37 -8.64 3.42
CA SER A 165 19.53 -9.79 3.07
C SER A 165 18.55 -9.39 1.99
N GLU A 166 18.36 -10.27 1.00
CA GLU A 166 17.19 -10.22 0.12
C GLU A 166 15.94 -10.22 1.01
N PHE A 167 15.22 -9.10 1.02
CA PHE A 167 13.89 -9.05 1.57
C PHE A 167 12.95 -9.19 0.39
N VAL A 168 12.63 -10.43 0.03
CA VAL A 168 11.45 -10.68 -0.77
C VAL A 168 10.29 -10.47 0.20
N PRO A 169 9.52 -9.34 0.15
CA PRO A 169 8.26 -9.30 0.86
C PRO A 169 7.47 -10.53 0.39
N PRO A 170 6.75 -11.26 1.28
CA PRO A 170 6.05 -12.46 0.88
C PRO A 170 5.23 -12.12 -0.36
N LEU A 171 5.47 -12.83 -1.46
CA LEU A 171 4.85 -12.48 -2.73
C LEU A 171 3.34 -12.42 -2.50
N GLY A 172 2.74 -11.30 -2.90
CA GLY A 172 1.30 -11.16 -2.87
C GLY A 172 0.62 -12.31 -3.62
N PRO A 173 -0.70 -12.47 -3.43
CA PRO A 173 -1.48 -13.49 -4.11
C PRO A 173 -1.19 -13.48 -5.62
N PRO A 174 -1.23 -14.62 -6.35
CA PRO A 174 -0.91 -14.64 -7.78
C PRO A 174 -1.74 -13.71 -8.67
N ASN A 175 -2.83 -13.16 -8.13
CA ASN A 175 -3.79 -12.24 -8.71
C ASN A 175 -3.83 -10.86 -8.03
N ASP A 176 -2.71 -10.42 -7.46
CA ASP A 176 -2.50 -9.11 -6.84
C ASP A 176 -2.82 -7.93 -7.79
N ASP A 177 -2.53 -8.08 -9.09
CA ASP A 177 -2.79 -7.07 -10.11
C ASP A 177 -3.89 -7.52 -11.08
N CYS A 178 -4.64 -6.58 -11.66
CA CYS A 178 -5.66 -6.90 -12.67
C CYS A 178 -5.09 -7.58 -13.93
N ASP A 179 -3.80 -7.38 -14.26
CA ASP A 179 -3.12 -8.07 -15.37
C ASP A 179 -2.88 -9.57 -15.08
N THR A 180 -2.98 -9.98 -13.81
CA THR A 180 -2.85 -11.37 -13.35
C THR A 180 -4.15 -11.95 -12.76
N ALA A 181 -5.28 -11.26 -12.96
CA ALA A 181 -6.59 -11.65 -12.47
C ALA A 181 -6.96 -13.11 -12.79
N ILE A 182 -7.40 -13.88 -11.78
CA ILE A 182 -7.81 -15.28 -11.97
C ILE A 182 -9.14 -15.36 -12.73
N ASP A 183 -9.17 -16.11 -13.83
CA ASP A 183 -10.38 -16.38 -14.62
C ASP A 183 -11.37 -17.27 -13.83
N LEU A 184 -12.58 -16.76 -13.59
CA LEU A 184 -13.66 -17.45 -12.91
C LEU A 184 -14.41 -18.35 -13.89
N VAL A 185 -14.49 -19.64 -13.59
CA VAL A 185 -15.23 -20.61 -14.41
C VAL A 185 -16.45 -21.10 -13.64
N LEU A 186 -17.59 -20.45 -13.89
CA LEU A 186 -18.89 -20.83 -13.32
C LEU A 186 -19.28 -22.25 -13.75
N ASP A 187 -19.93 -22.97 -12.83
CA ASP A 187 -20.34 -24.36 -12.99
C ASP A 187 -21.63 -24.51 -13.82
N ALA A 188 -22.13 -25.74 -13.93
CA ALA A 188 -23.35 -26.04 -14.69
C ALA A 188 -24.64 -25.46 -14.07
N ASN A 189 -24.57 -24.81 -12.91
CA ASN A 189 -25.66 -24.08 -12.26
C ASN A 189 -25.45 -22.56 -12.33
N ASP A 190 -24.53 -22.09 -13.17
CA ASP A 190 -24.09 -20.69 -13.26
C ASP A 190 -23.58 -20.13 -11.90
N SER A 191 -22.76 -20.93 -11.20
CA SER A 191 -22.21 -20.58 -9.89
C SER A 191 -20.78 -21.04 -9.66
N ILE A 192 -20.03 -20.37 -8.78
CA ILE A 192 -18.70 -20.79 -8.32
C ILE A 192 -18.51 -20.40 -6.85
N TYR A 193 -17.73 -21.19 -6.12
CA TYR A 193 -17.21 -20.89 -4.79
C TYR A 193 -15.68 -20.85 -4.85
N VAL A 194 -15.06 -19.82 -4.27
CA VAL A 194 -13.63 -19.54 -4.36
C VAL A 194 -13.09 -19.23 -2.97
N GLU A 195 -12.02 -19.92 -2.57
CA GLU A 195 -11.19 -19.53 -1.44
C GLU A 195 -10.16 -18.50 -1.93
N PHE A 196 -9.89 -17.48 -1.12
CA PHE A 196 -8.92 -16.42 -1.43
C PHE A 196 -8.08 -16.06 -0.20
N GLU A 197 -6.96 -15.41 -0.46
CA GLU A 197 -6.10 -14.78 0.53
C GLU A 197 -5.64 -13.45 -0.06
N SER A 198 -5.63 -12.38 0.74
CA SER A 198 -5.16 -11.03 0.41
C SER A 198 -3.98 -10.59 1.26
N LEU A 199 -3.43 -11.48 2.10
CA LEU A 199 -2.21 -11.18 2.86
C LEU A 199 -1.06 -10.84 1.89
N TYR A 200 -0.41 -9.70 2.18
CA TYR A 200 0.70 -9.15 1.38
C TYR A 200 0.32 -8.72 -0.05
N ALA A 201 -0.98 -8.60 -0.35
CA ALA A 201 -1.44 -7.93 -1.56
C ALA A 201 -1.10 -6.43 -1.54
N ASN A 202 -0.91 -5.83 -2.71
CA ASN A 202 -0.73 -4.41 -2.89
C ASN A 202 -2.09 -3.67 -2.88
N THR A 203 -2.08 -2.33 -2.92
CA THR A 203 -3.29 -1.54 -3.15
C THR A 203 -3.19 -0.89 -4.53
N SER A 204 -3.92 -1.47 -5.49
CA SER A 204 -3.81 -1.17 -6.91
C SER A 204 -4.78 -0.05 -7.36
N LEU A 205 -4.88 0.17 -8.68
CA LEU A 205 -5.81 1.13 -9.29
C LEU A 205 -7.03 0.42 -9.90
N PRO A 206 -8.22 1.07 -10.00
CA PRO A 206 -8.46 2.52 -9.88
C PRO A 206 -8.70 3.02 -8.45
N GLN A 207 -8.56 4.34 -8.27
CA GLN A 207 -8.96 5.08 -7.07
C GLN A 207 -10.36 5.67 -7.28
N HIS A 208 -11.20 5.63 -6.25
CA HIS A 208 -12.59 6.10 -6.22
C HIS A 208 -12.66 7.49 -5.55
N VAL A 209 -12.20 8.52 -6.25
CA VAL A 209 -11.91 9.86 -5.68
C VAL A 209 -13.15 10.77 -5.45
N GLU A 210 -14.35 10.26 -5.66
CA GLU A 210 -15.63 10.96 -5.50
C GLU A 210 -16.64 9.94 -4.93
N PRO A 211 -17.71 10.37 -4.21
CA PRO A 211 -18.72 9.45 -3.71
C PRO A 211 -19.41 8.72 -4.86
N ILE A 212 -18.99 7.48 -5.06
CA ILE A 212 -19.59 6.50 -5.97
C ILE A 212 -20.63 5.71 -5.16
N GLN A 213 -21.68 5.19 -5.80
CA GLN A 213 -22.91 4.76 -5.13
C GLN A 213 -22.79 3.72 -4.00
N CYS A 214 -21.64 3.06 -3.80
CA CYS A 214 -21.40 2.15 -2.68
C CYS A 214 -20.20 2.49 -1.79
N PHE A 215 -19.53 3.64 -1.96
CA PHE A 215 -18.40 4.08 -1.12
C PHE A 215 -18.69 5.48 -0.56
N GLU A 216 -18.43 5.67 0.73
CA GLU A 216 -18.62 6.96 1.40
C GLU A 216 -17.55 7.99 0.97
N ALA A 217 -17.71 9.23 1.44
CA ALA A 217 -16.65 10.23 1.27
C ALA A 217 -15.40 9.81 2.06
N ASP A 218 -14.21 10.05 1.49
CA ASP A 218 -12.90 9.62 1.98
C ASP A 218 -12.60 8.09 1.84
N GLU A 219 -13.50 7.30 1.21
CA GLU A 219 -13.32 5.86 0.97
C GLU A 219 -12.75 5.53 -0.42
N GLU A 220 -11.52 6.00 -0.66
CA GLU A 220 -10.97 6.12 -2.01
C GLU A 220 -10.44 4.81 -2.64
N PHE A 221 -10.29 3.72 -1.87
CA PHE A 221 -9.61 2.50 -2.32
C PHE A 221 -10.29 1.22 -1.84
N VAL A 222 -10.14 0.16 -2.64
CA VAL A 222 -10.20 -1.22 -2.15
C VAL A 222 -8.75 -1.59 -1.80
N TYR A 223 -8.43 -1.70 -0.51
CA TYR A 223 -7.05 -1.91 -0.05
C TYR A 223 -6.65 -3.37 -0.13
N ASN A 224 -5.34 -3.66 -0.24
CA ASN A 224 -4.80 -5.03 -0.21
C ASN A 224 -5.59 -5.97 -1.16
N ASP A 225 -5.71 -5.57 -2.43
CA ASP A 225 -6.74 -6.08 -3.31
C ASP A 225 -6.30 -7.25 -4.19
N VAL A 226 -7.22 -8.18 -4.41
CA VAL A 226 -7.05 -9.34 -5.29
C VAL A 226 -8.09 -9.34 -6.40
N TRP A 227 -7.65 -9.76 -7.59
CA TRP A 227 -8.41 -9.63 -8.82
C TRP A 227 -8.88 -10.95 -9.40
N TYR A 228 -10.09 -10.92 -9.92
CA TYR A 228 -10.64 -12.01 -10.73
C TYR A 228 -11.22 -11.43 -12.02
N SER A 229 -11.31 -12.25 -13.06
CA SER A 229 -11.96 -11.88 -14.31
C SER A 229 -12.99 -12.92 -14.71
N TRP A 230 -14.00 -12.52 -15.47
CA TRP A 230 -14.99 -13.42 -16.04
C TRP A 230 -15.50 -12.84 -17.36
N THR A 231 -15.74 -13.70 -18.35
CA THR A 231 -16.51 -13.30 -19.54
C THR A 231 -17.90 -13.91 -19.45
N ALA A 232 -18.92 -13.05 -19.43
CA ALA A 232 -20.29 -13.44 -19.14
C ALA A 232 -20.85 -14.44 -20.17
N THR A 233 -21.42 -15.53 -19.68
CA THR A 233 -22.03 -16.60 -20.49
C THR A 233 -23.54 -16.46 -20.66
N PHE A 234 -24.12 -15.40 -20.09
CA PHE A 234 -25.54 -15.08 -20.12
C PHE A 234 -25.76 -13.58 -19.89
N THR A 235 -26.94 -13.08 -20.27
CA THR A 235 -27.46 -11.78 -19.82
C THR A 235 -28.47 -12.04 -18.71
N ASP A 236 -28.16 -11.64 -17.48
CA ASP A 236 -29.03 -11.74 -16.30
C ASP A 236 -28.44 -10.90 -15.13
N GLY A 237 -29.02 -11.02 -13.93
CA GLY A 237 -28.38 -10.55 -12.70
C GLY A 237 -27.26 -11.49 -12.23
N LEU A 238 -26.31 -10.95 -11.49
CA LEU A 238 -25.22 -11.66 -10.83
C LEU A 238 -25.10 -11.20 -9.38
N GLU A 239 -24.86 -12.16 -8.49
CA GLU A 239 -24.54 -11.93 -7.08
C GLU A 239 -23.10 -12.36 -6.83
N TRP A 240 -22.35 -11.48 -6.18
CA TRP A 240 -21.02 -11.77 -5.66
C TRP A 240 -20.98 -11.45 -4.17
N SER A 241 -20.54 -12.40 -3.35
CA SER A 241 -20.71 -12.31 -1.90
C SER A 241 -19.61 -13.05 -1.15
N ASN A 242 -18.97 -12.36 -0.20
CA ASN A 242 -18.13 -12.96 0.86
C ASN A 242 -18.78 -12.84 2.25
N CYS A 243 -20.04 -12.39 2.30
CA CYS A 243 -20.87 -12.19 3.48
C CYS A 243 -20.72 -13.28 4.56
N GLY A 244 -20.13 -12.91 5.70
CA GLY A 244 -19.90 -13.79 6.86
C GLY A 244 -18.82 -14.86 6.69
N THR A 245 -18.01 -14.80 5.63
CA THR A 245 -17.01 -15.81 5.26
C THR A 245 -15.60 -15.25 5.01
N THR A 246 -15.34 -14.01 5.43
CA THR A 246 -14.02 -13.37 5.44
C THR A 246 -13.72 -12.89 6.86
N ASN A 247 -12.44 -12.82 7.24
CA ASN A 247 -12.03 -12.53 8.62
C ASN A 247 -11.57 -11.08 8.88
N PHE A 248 -11.74 -10.19 7.89
CA PHE A 248 -11.45 -8.76 7.93
C PHE A 248 -12.60 -7.95 7.31
N ASP A 249 -12.61 -6.64 7.55
CA ASP A 249 -13.58 -5.69 7.02
C ASP A 249 -13.35 -5.48 5.51
N SER A 250 -14.31 -5.90 4.68
CA SER A 250 -14.06 -6.20 3.26
C SER A 250 -14.87 -5.33 2.30
N ARG A 251 -14.15 -4.77 1.33
CA ARG A 251 -14.66 -3.93 0.24
C ARG A 251 -14.56 -4.65 -1.10
N MET A 252 -15.54 -4.45 -1.97
CA MET A 252 -15.55 -5.04 -3.32
C MET A 252 -16.03 -4.08 -4.41
N ALA A 253 -15.46 -4.23 -5.61
CA ALA A 253 -15.80 -3.47 -6.81
C ALA A 253 -15.79 -4.37 -8.06
N VAL A 254 -16.73 -4.16 -8.99
CA VAL A 254 -16.84 -4.91 -10.24
C VAL A 254 -16.97 -3.96 -11.42
N TYR A 255 -16.14 -4.16 -12.44
CA TYR A 255 -16.02 -3.28 -13.60
C TYR A 255 -16.29 -4.02 -14.91
N GLU A 256 -17.14 -3.49 -15.80
CA GLU A 256 -17.25 -3.99 -17.17
C GLU A 256 -16.09 -3.43 -18.02
N SER A 257 -14.99 -4.19 -18.14
CA SER A 257 -13.76 -3.69 -18.75
C SER A 257 -13.03 -4.74 -19.58
N THR A 258 -12.27 -4.27 -20.56
CA THR A 258 -11.27 -5.04 -21.32
C THR A 258 -9.85 -4.47 -21.15
N THR A 259 -9.67 -3.51 -20.23
CA THR A 259 -8.38 -2.88 -19.90
C THR A 259 -8.08 -2.98 -18.41
N CYS A 260 -6.79 -3.14 -18.08
CA CYS A 260 -6.23 -3.05 -16.74
C CYS A 260 -5.32 -1.80 -16.66
N PRO A 261 -5.42 -0.96 -15.61
CA PRO A 261 -6.55 -0.89 -14.69
C PRO A 261 -7.87 -0.54 -15.41
N PRO A 262 -9.03 -1.00 -14.91
CA PRO A 262 -10.33 -0.56 -15.40
C PRO A 262 -10.53 0.96 -15.24
N ASP A 263 -11.32 1.56 -16.14
CA ASP A 263 -11.80 2.93 -15.95
C ASP A 263 -12.79 2.95 -14.77
N VAL A 264 -12.65 3.89 -13.84
CA VAL A 264 -13.55 4.03 -12.68
C VAL A 264 -15.03 4.19 -13.09
N ASN A 265 -15.29 4.76 -14.28
CA ASN A 265 -16.63 4.93 -14.84
C ASN A 265 -17.23 3.63 -15.41
N SER A 266 -16.47 2.53 -15.45
CA SER A 266 -16.94 1.21 -15.87
C SER A 266 -17.44 0.33 -14.73
N LEU A 267 -17.51 0.87 -13.50
CA LEU A 267 -18.06 0.19 -12.34
C LEU A 267 -19.55 -0.16 -12.55
N VAL A 268 -19.88 -1.44 -12.39
CA VAL A 268 -21.26 -1.98 -12.53
C VAL A 268 -21.83 -2.51 -11.22
N GLY A 269 -20.98 -2.76 -10.22
CA GLY A 269 -21.39 -3.19 -8.88
C GLY A 269 -20.30 -2.93 -7.86
N CYS A 270 -20.68 -2.66 -6.63
CA CYS A 270 -19.78 -2.44 -5.50
C CYS A 270 -20.47 -2.84 -4.19
N SER A 271 -19.69 -3.01 -3.13
CA SER A 271 -20.19 -3.19 -1.77
C SER A 271 -19.07 -2.90 -0.78
N ASP A 272 -19.49 -2.35 0.34
CA ASP A 272 -18.75 -2.08 1.57
C ASP A 272 -19.84 -2.15 2.65
N ASP A 273 -19.75 -3.06 3.63
CA ASP A 273 -20.88 -3.45 4.47
C ASP A 273 -22.15 -3.96 3.73
N GLY A 274 -22.06 -5.17 3.19
CA GLY A 274 -23.18 -5.85 2.56
C GLY A 274 -24.31 -6.26 3.52
N VAL A 275 -25.49 -6.56 2.95
CA VAL A 275 -26.60 -7.23 3.65
C VAL A 275 -26.92 -8.58 3.01
N ASP A 276 -27.19 -9.59 3.83
CA ASP A 276 -27.48 -10.96 3.40
C ASP A 276 -28.81 -11.09 2.64
N GLU A 277 -29.13 -12.32 2.17
CA GLU A 277 -30.37 -12.61 1.45
C GLU A 277 -31.66 -12.44 2.30
N ASN A 278 -31.53 -12.21 3.61
CA ASN A 278 -32.62 -11.95 4.56
C ASN A 278 -32.62 -10.49 5.07
N ALA A 279 -31.80 -9.61 4.48
CA ALA A 279 -31.58 -8.22 4.88
C ALA A 279 -31.00 -8.02 6.30
N PHE A 280 -30.19 -8.95 6.79
CA PHE A 280 -29.31 -8.75 7.94
C PHE A 280 -27.92 -8.29 7.48
N ASN A 281 -27.29 -7.36 8.21
CA ASN A 281 -25.90 -6.97 7.94
C ASN A 281 -24.98 -8.19 7.94
N CYS A 282 -24.12 -8.27 6.94
CA CYS A 282 -23.12 -9.31 6.80
C CYS A 282 -22.15 -9.29 8.00
N ALA A 283 -21.88 -10.46 8.57
CA ALA A 283 -21.09 -10.55 9.79
C ALA A 283 -19.64 -10.13 9.55
N GLY A 284 -19.09 -9.31 10.45
CA GLY A 284 -17.70 -8.86 10.38
C GLY A 284 -17.42 -7.83 9.29
N PHE A 285 -18.40 -6.98 8.95
CA PHE A 285 -18.26 -5.90 7.96
C PHE A 285 -17.86 -6.45 6.58
N THR A 286 -18.56 -7.51 6.16
CA THR A 286 -18.27 -8.23 4.91
C THR A 286 -19.26 -7.88 3.82
N SER A 287 -18.90 -8.13 2.55
CA SER A 287 -19.56 -7.49 1.41
C SER A 287 -20.39 -8.43 0.53
N ARG A 288 -21.31 -7.80 -0.21
CA ARG A 288 -22.21 -8.46 -1.16
C ARG A 288 -22.68 -7.48 -2.23
N ALA A 289 -22.21 -7.65 -3.46
CA ALA A 289 -22.64 -6.87 -4.61
C ALA A 289 -23.70 -7.62 -5.45
N LEU A 290 -24.72 -6.90 -5.88
CA LEU A 290 -25.74 -7.34 -6.84
C LEU A 290 -25.71 -6.42 -8.06
N PHE A 291 -25.56 -6.98 -9.25
CA PHE A 291 -25.43 -6.19 -10.49
C PHE A 291 -25.90 -6.97 -11.71
N ASN A 292 -26.11 -6.28 -12.84
CA ASN A 292 -26.50 -6.90 -14.10
C ASN A 292 -25.27 -7.18 -14.98
N VAL A 293 -25.32 -8.25 -15.77
CA VAL A 293 -24.28 -8.63 -16.73
C VAL A 293 -24.87 -8.90 -18.11
N GLU A 294 -24.10 -8.66 -19.17
CA GLU A 294 -24.47 -8.91 -20.57
C GLU A 294 -23.61 -10.03 -21.19
N GLU A 295 -24.24 -10.98 -21.89
CA GLU A 295 -23.56 -12.10 -22.55
C GLU A 295 -22.43 -11.61 -23.48
N GLY A 296 -21.23 -12.15 -23.27
CA GLY A 296 -20.03 -11.83 -24.04
C GLY A 296 -19.24 -10.60 -23.58
N LYS A 297 -19.68 -9.89 -22.54
CA LYS A 297 -18.88 -8.84 -21.89
C LYS A 297 -17.90 -9.43 -20.88
N THR A 298 -16.79 -8.72 -20.65
CA THR A 298 -15.77 -9.10 -19.65
C THR A 298 -15.91 -8.21 -18.42
N TYR A 299 -15.86 -8.84 -17.25
CA TYR A 299 -15.98 -8.20 -15.95
C TYR A 299 -14.72 -8.49 -15.13
N TYR A 300 -14.17 -7.44 -14.50
CA TYR A 300 -13.12 -7.56 -13.49
C TYR A 300 -13.72 -7.37 -12.10
N PHE A 301 -13.40 -8.29 -11.20
CA PHE A 301 -13.84 -8.35 -9.82
C PHE A 301 -12.65 -8.02 -8.94
N ARG A 302 -12.77 -7.03 -8.07
CA ARG A 302 -11.72 -6.54 -7.18
C ARG A 302 -12.19 -6.66 -5.74
N LEU A 303 -11.49 -7.44 -4.93
CA LEU A 303 -11.84 -7.73 -3.53
C LEU A 303 -10.66 -7.38 -2.63
N GLY A 304 -10.91 -6.66 -1.54
CA GLY A 304 -9.87 -6.28 -0.59
C GLY A 304 -10.49 -5.70 0.69
N GLY A 305 -9.71 -4.96 1.46
CA GLY A 305 -10.10 -4.37 2.74
C GLY A 305 -10.70 -2.97 2.66
N TRP A 306 -11.43 -2.61 3.71
CA TRP A 306 -11.92 -1.25 4.00
C TRP A 306 -10.76 -0.25 4.23
N SER A 307 -9.72 -0.68 4.97
CA SER A 307 -8.48 0.07 5.18
C SER A 307 -7.22 -0.71 4.83
N ASN A 308 -6.08 -0.01 4.79
CA ASN A 308 -4.76 -0.63 4.60
C ASN A 308 -4.40 -1.69 5.68
N GLY A 309 -5.06 -1.68 6.84
CA GLY A 309 -4.89 -2.72 7.88
C GLY A 309 -5.71 -3.99 7.65
N ASP A 310 -6.69 -3.94 6.74
CA ASP A 310 -7.64 -5.03 6.51
C ASP A 310 -7.16 -5.90 5.35
N ALA A 311 -6.61 -7.07 5.71
CA ALA A 311 -6.17 -8.12 4.80
C ALA A 311 -6.21 -9.46 5.53
N GLY A 312 -6.39 -10.55 4.79
CA GLY A 312 -6.52 -11.88 5.40
C GLY A 312 -7.00 -12.93 4.42
N ASP A 313 -7.64 -13.97 4.96
CA ASP A 313 -8.17 -15.10 4.22
C ASP A 313 -9.70 -15.17 4.33
N GLY A 314 -10.31 -15.81 3.34
CA GLY A 314 -11.74 -16.02 3.31
C GLY A 314 -12.21 -16.72 2.05
N SER A 315 -13.52 -16.73 1.87
CA SER A 315 -14.15 -17.26 0.66
C SER A 315 -15.14 -16.27 0.07
N PHE A 316 -15.48 -16.44 -1.20
CA PHE A 316 -16.67 -15.84 -1.80
C PHE A 316 -17.39 -16.84 -2.69
N TYR A 317 -18.64 -16.54 -3.01
CA TYR A 317 -19.34 -17.16 -4.13
C TYR A 317 -19.77 -16.11 -5.16
N VAL A 318 -19.83 -16.55 -6.41
CA VAL A 318 -20.55 -15.86 -7.49
C VAL A 318 -21.70 -16.77 -7.93
N ARG A 319 -22.92 -16.26 -8.03
CA ARG A 319 -24.08 -17.01 -8.55
C ARG A 319 -24.98 -16.13 -9.42
N ARG A 320 -25.52 -16.71 -10.49
CA ARG A 320 -26.56 -16.08 -11.32
C ARG A 320 -27.83 -15.82 -10.51
N ILE A 321 -28.37 -14.61 -10.63
CA ILE A 321 -29.74 -14.28 -10.26
C ILE A 321 -30.52 -14.09 -11.57
N PRO A 322 -31.52 -14.94 -11.87
CA PRO A 322 -32.41 -14.69 -13.00
C PRO A 322 -33.07 -13.31 -12.87
N LEU A 323 -33.08 -12.52 -13.95
CA LEU A 323 -33.72 -11.21 -13.95
C LEU A 323 -35.16 -11.33 -13.45
N ILE A 324 -35.53 -10.44 -12.52
CA ILE A 324 -36.91 -10.28 -12.09
C ILE A 324 -37.68 -9.64 -13.24
N VAL A 325 -38.17 -10.47 -14.17
CA VAL A 325 -39.05 -10.02 -15.25
C VAL A 325 -40.36 -9.53 -14.60
N PRO A 326 -40.72 -8.23 -14.73
CA PRO A 326 -41.96 -7.74 -14.16
C PRO A 326 -43.16 -8.49 -14.74
N PRO A 327 -44.27 -8.64 -13.99
CA PRO A 327 -45.49 -9.24 -14.51
C PRO A 327 -45.92 -8.57 -15.82
N ALA A 328 -46.48 -9.34 -16.77
CA ALA A 328 -46.87 -8.85 -18.10
C ALA A 328 -47.98 -7.78 -18.13
N ASN A 329 -48.37 -7.27 -16.95
CA ASN A 329 -49.31 -6.17 -16.73
C ASN A 329 -48.66 -4.97 -16.01
N ASP A 330 -47.34 -4.94 -15.88
CA ASP A 330 -46.59 -3.74 -15.48
C ASP A 330 -46.51 -2.77 -16.68
N PRO A 331 -47.05 -1.55 -16.57
CA PRO A 331 -47.07 -0.58 -17.67
C PRO A 331 -45.77 0.24 -17.81
N CYS A 332 -44.76 0.01 -16.96
CA CYS A 332 -43.49 0.73 -17.03
C CYS A 332 -42.62 0.24 -18.20
N GLU A 333 -42.45 1.07 -19.24
CA GLU A 333 -41.56 0.78 -20.38
C GLU A 333 -40.06 0.67 -19.97
N THR A 334 -39.70 1.15 -18.77
CA THR A 334 -38.39 0.99 -18.14
C THR A 334 -38.54 0.75 -16.63
N PRO A 335 -38.43 -0.51 -16.15
CA PRO A 335 -38.41 -0.81 -14.73
C PRO A 335 -37.00 -0.55 -14.18
N ASN A 336 -36.78 0.56 -13.48
CA ASN A 336 -35.48 0.84 -12.88
C ASN A 336 -35.23 0.05 -11.59
N GLU A 337 -36.29 -0.35 -10.86
CA GLU A 337 -36.17 -1.08 -9.60
C GLU A 337 -37.29 -2.13 -9.48
N ALA A 338 -36.90 -3.40 -9.30
CA ALA A 338 -37.81 -4.49 -8.99
C ALA A 338 -37.61 -4.90 -7.51
N TYR A 339 -38.59 -4.57 -6.67
CA TYR A 339 -38.52 -4.84 -5.24
C TYR A 339 -38.87 -6.30 -4.91
N ILE A 340 -37.98 -6.99 -4.19
CA ILE A 340 -38.30 -8.26 -3.52
C ILE A 340 -38.89 -7.92 -2.15
N ILE A 341 -40.13 -8.37 -1.89
CA ILE A 341 -40.76 -8.29 -0.55
C ILE A 341 -40.75 -9.67 0.12
N THR A 342 -40.65 -9.69 1.44
CA THR A 342 -40.79 -10.91 2.25
C THR A 342 -42.23 -11.41 2.26
N GLU A 343 -42.44 -12.70 2.56
CA GLU A 343 -43.79 -13.29 2.70
C GLU A 343 -44.63 -12.54 3.75
N GLN A 344 -44.00 -12.05 4.83
CA GLN A 344 -44.62 -11.22 5.87
C GLN A 344 -45.13 -9.86 5.32
N GLN A 345 -44.35 -9.19 4.47
CA GLN A 345 -44.73 -7.93 3.83
C GLN A 345 -45.82 -8.10 2.75
N ALA A 346 -45.95 -9.29 2.17
CA ALA A 346 -47.04 -9.60 1.24
C ALA A 346 -48.38 -9.86 1.96
N ASP A 347 -48.35 -10.38 3.18
CA ASP A 347 -49.55 -10.63 4.01
C ASP A 347 -50.04 -9.37 4.75
N ASP A 348 -49.13 -8.46 5.14
CA ASP A 348 -49.47 -7.19 5.81
C ASP A 348 -49.97 -6.12 4.81
N PHE A 349 -51.26 -6.23 4.44
CA PHE A 349 -51.97 -5.45 3.41
C PHE A 349 -52.09 -3.92 3.60
N ASP A 350 -51.33 -3.32 4.52
CA ASP A 350 -51.36 -1.87 4.85
C ASP A 350 -50.23 -1.05 4.19
N VAL A 351 -49.34 -1.68 3.39
CA VAL A 351 -48.35 -0.95 2.58
C VAL A 351 -48.94 -0.54 1.23
N LEU A 352 -49.33 0.73 1.12
CA LEU A 352 -49.62 1.38 -0.17
C LEU A 352 -48.31 1.63 -0.93
N PHE A 353 -47.97 0.74 -1.86
CA PHE A 353 -46.93 0.99 -2.85
C PHE A 353 -47.38 2.08 -3.84
N GLU A 354 -46.53 3.07 -4.13
CA GLU A 354 -46.77 4.08 -5.18
C GLU A 354 -46.56 3.51 -6.61
N GLY A 355 -47.13 2.34 -6.88
CA GLY A 355 -47.23 1.73 -8.20
C GLY A 355 -48.60 1.99 -8.83
N SER A 356 -48.65 2.35 -10.11
CA SER A 356 -49.90 2.72 -10.80
C SER A 356 -50.82 1.53 -11.06
N THR A 357 -51.66 1.16 -10.09
CA THR A 357 -52.71 0.14 -10.27
C THR A 357 -54.00 0.77 -10.80
N THR A 358 -54.24 0.69 -12.11
CA THR A 358 -55.54 1.07 -12.68
C THR A 358 -56.59 -0.01 -12.40
N PHE A 359 -57.41 0.19 -11.36
CA PHE A 359 -58.58 -0.65 -11.12
C PHE A 359 -59.64 -0.49 -12.21
N ALA A 360 -60.19 -1.61 -12.70
CA ALA A 360 -61.21 -1.65 -13.75
C ALA A 360 -62.61 -1.08 -13.34
N SER A 361 -62.72 -0.44 -12.17
CA SER A 361 -63.96 0.03 -11.55
C SER A 361 -64.15 1.56 -11.51
N GLY A 362 -63.19 2.34 -12.03
CA GLY A 362 -63.42 3.71 -12.52
C GLY A 362 -63.98 4.74 -11.53
N GLN A 363 -63.29 5.01 -10.42
CA GLN A 363 -63.46 6.16 -9.51
C GLN A 363 -62.13 6.47 -8.80
N PRO A 364 -61.94 7.71 -8.29
CA PRO A 364 -61.67 8.94 -9.02
C PRO A 364 -60.16 9.25 -9.16
N GLU A 365 -59.79 10.15 -10.07
CA GLU A 365 -58.41 10.64 -10.22
C GLU A 365 -57.98 11.46 -8.99
N TYR A 366 -56.79 11.17 -8.46
CA TYR A 366 -55.99 12.12 -7.69
C TYR A 366 -54.87 12.66 -8.59
N PRO A 367 -54.52 13.96 -8.52
CA PRO A 367 -53.55 14.55 -9.42
C PRO A 367 -52.14 13.98 -9.17
N ASN A 368 -51.47 13.56 -10.25
CA ASN A 368 -50.14 12.94 -10.28
C ASN A 368 -49.17 13.46 -9.20
N PRO A 369 -48.54 12.56 -8.41
CA PRO A 369 -47.19 12.78 -7.94
C PRO A 369 -46.24 12.81 -9.14
N SER A 370 -45.36 13.80 -9.19
CA SER A 370 -44.21 13.80 -10.10
C SER A 370 -43.11 12.92 -9.52
N CYS A 371 -42.49 12.06 -10.34
CA CYS A 371 -41.21 11.45 -9.99
C CYS A 371 -40.25 12.55 -9.53
N ARG A 372 -39.68 12.40 -8.34
CA ARG A 372 -38.55 13.22 -7.93
C ARG A 372 -37.27 12.48 -8.30
N ASN A 373 -36.26 13.23 -8.73
CA ASN A 373 -34.97 12.70 -9.13
C ASN A 373 -33.96 12.67 -7.96
N ASP A 374 -34.43 12.69 -6.71
CA ASP A 374 -33.58 12.82 -5.51
C ASP A 374 -33.28 11.48 -4.80
N GLY A 375 -34.03 10.40 -5.07
CA GLY A 375 -33.57 9.03 -4.77
C GLY A 375 -33.30 8.70 -3.29
N GLU A 376 -34.09 9.25 -2.37
CA GLU A 376 -34.00 8.95 -0.93
C GLU A 376 -35.10 7.97 -0.46
N PHE A 377 -34.72 7.11 0.49
CA PHE A 377 -35.54 6.05 1.11
C PHE A 377 -36.52 6.55 2.18
#